data_AF-A0A1V2A7S7-F1
#
_entry.id   AF-A0A1V2A7S7-F1
#
_cell.length_a   1.000
_cell.length_b   1.000
_cell.length_c   1.000
_cell.angle_alpha   90.00
_cell.angle_beta   90.00
_cell.angle_gamma   90.00
#
_symmetry.space_group_name_H-M   'P 1'
#
loop_
_entity.id
_entity.type
_entity.pdbx_description
1 polymer ?
#
loop_
_entity_poly.entity_id
_entity_poly.type
_entity_poly.pdbx_seq_one_letter_code
_entity_poly.pdbx_strand_id
1 'polypeptide(L)' 'MDHPLIQQIERTGFPLHFQERESDYPAEDIFGDEIMSNDIYFIMKDGSVVLEQNLAEYAVQHLDALEKQAEA' A
#
# COMPACT_ATOMS: atom_id res chain seq x y z
N MET A 1 -37.53 -8.86 -16.32
CA MET A 1 -36.64 -9.83 -15.63
C MET A 1 -35.50 -9.00 -15.08
N ASP A 2 -35.71 -8.45 -13.88
CA ASP A 2 -34.76 -7.51 -13.28
C ASP A 2 -33.55 -8.28 -12.78
N HIS A 3 -32.39 -8.04 -13.40
CA HIS A 3 -31.17 -8.74 -13.03
C HIS A 3 -30.67 -8.17 -11.69
N PRO A 4 -30.38 -9.01 -10.69
CA PRO A 4 -30.03 -8.55 -9.34
C PRO A 4 -28.84 -7.58 -9.30
N LEU A 5 -27.88 -7.73 -10.23
CA LEU A 5 -26.78 -6.78 -10.42
C LEU A 5 -27.24 -5.37 -10.80
N ILE A 6 -28.25 -5.24 -11.66
CA ILE A 6 -28.74 -3.95 -12.14
C ILE A 6 -29.40 -3.19 -10.99
N GLN A 7 -30.29 -3.84 -10.24
CA GLN A 7 -30.94 -3.23 -9.07
C GLN A 7 -29.93 -2.80 -8.00
N GLN A 8 -28.87 -3.58 -7.82
CA GLN A 8 -27.81 -3.24 -6.89
C GLN A 8 -27.06 -1.98 -7.36
N ILE A 9 -26.64 -1.92 -8.63
CA ILE A 9 -25.95 -0.76 -9.21
C ILE A 9 -26.83 0.49 -9.14
N GLU A 10 -28.12 0.38 -9.44
CA GLU A 10 -29.07 1.50 -9.33
C GLU A 10 -29.19 2.03 -7.89
N ARG A 11 -29.03 1.15 -6.89
CA ARG A 11 -29.12 1.52 -5.46
C ARG A 11 -27.82 2.06 -4.88
N THR A 12 -26.67 1.47 -5.25
CA THR A 12 -25.36 1.80 -4.66
C THR A 12 -24.52 2.71 -5.55
N GLY A 13 -24.90 2.94 -6.80
CA GLY A 13 -24.12 3.67 -7.79
C GLY A 13 -22.87 2.95 -8.28
N PHE A 14 -22.48 1.84 -7.63
CA PHE A 14 -21.25 1.10 -7.91
C PHE A 14 -21.46 -0.41 -7.67
N PRO A 15 -20.95 -1.31 -8.54
CA PRO A 15 -21.15 -2.72 -8.32
C PRO A 15 -20.34 -3.21 -7.11
N LEU A 16 -21.01 -3.78 -6.10
CA LEU A 16 -20.41 -4.31 -4.88
C LEU A 16 -19.29 -5.35 -5.11
N HIS A 17 -19.30 -6.05 -6.25
CA HIS A 17 -18.22 -7.00 -6.59
C HIS A 17 -16.87 -6.33 -6.84
N PHE A 18 -16.86 -5.02 -7.10
CA PHE A 18 -15.66 -4.19 -7.21
C PHE A 18 -15.35 -3.43 -5.92
N GLN A 19 -16.13 -3.63 -4.84
CA GLN A 19 -15.78 -3.07 -3.55
C GLN A 19 -14.50 -3.77 -3.10
N GLU A 20 -13.39 -3.02 -3.11
CA GLU A 20 -12.10 -3.49 -2.64
C GLU A 20 -12.29 -4.05 -1.23
N ARG A 21 -11.97 -5.34 -1.07
CA ARG A 21 -11.99 -5.96 0.24
C ARG A 21 -10.99 -5.18 1.08
N GLU A 22 -11.36 -4.87 2.33
CA GLU A 22 -10.40 -4.38 3.32
C GLU A 22 -9.19 -5.31 3.27
N SER A 23 -8.09 -4.83 2.70
CA SER A 23 -6.87 -5.63 2.63
C SER A 23 -6.32 -5.76 4.05
N ASP A 24 -5.81 -6.94 4.39
CA ASP A 24 -5.17 -7.20 5.69
C ASP A 24 -3.82 -6.46 5.82
N TYR A 25 -3.38 -5.75 4.78
CA TYR A 25 -2.16 -4.97 4.72
C TYR A 25 -2.49 -3.47 4.56
N PRO A 26 -1.60 -2.56 5.05
CA PRO A 26 -1.77 -1.12 4.86
C PRO A 26 -1.87 -0.76 3.38
N ALA A 27 -2.66 0.25 3.03
CA ALA A 27 -2.88 0.62 1.63
C ALA A 27 -1.66 1.30 1.00
N GLU A 28 -0.90 2.06 1.78
CA GLU A 28 0.16 2.95 1.31
C GLU A 28 1.35 2.90 2.28
N ASP A 29 2.55 3.16 1.77
CA ASP A 29 3.73 3.38 2.60
C ASP A 29 3.89 4.85 3.02
N ILE A 30 4.93 5.16 3.79
CA ILE A 30 5.21 6.53 4.29
C ILE A 30 5.48 7.54 3.17
N PHE A 31 5.86 7.09 1.97
CA PHE A 31 6.13 7.93 0.81
C PHE A 31 4.90 8.09 -0.10
N GLY A 32 3.78 7.42 0.24
CA GLY A 32 2.54 7.44 -0.53
C GLY A 32 2.53 6.45 -1.69
N ASP A 33 3.46 5.49 -1.72
CA ASP A 33 3.43 4.41 -2.69
C ASP A 33 2.42 3.34 -2.25
N GLU A 34 1.55 2.93 -3.17
CA GLU A 34 0.55 1.89 -2.92
C GLU A 34 1.22 0.54 -2.63
N ILE A 35 0.78 -0.11 -1.55
CA ILE A 35 1.20 -1.47 -1.20
C ILE A 35 0.21 -2.42 -1.86
N MET A 36 0.73 -3.29 -2.73
CA MET A 36 -0.06 -4.26 -3.45
C MET A 36 0.11 -5.66 -2.88
N SER A 37 -0.81 -6.54 -3.27
CA SER A 37 -0.69 -7.96 -2.94
C SER A 37 0.63 -8.52 -3.48
N ASN A 38 1.39 -9.17 -2.59
CA ASN A 38 2.75 -9.72 -2.80
C ASN A 38 3.91 -8.73 -2.66
N ASP A 39 3.66 -7.47 -2.32
CA ASP A 39 4.76 -6.56 -1.97
C ASP A 39 5.34 -6.88 -0.60
N ILE A 40 6.63 -6.62 -0.44
CA ILE A 40 7.33 -6.73 0.83
C ILE A 40 7.37 -5.34 1.45
N TYR A 41 6.79 -5.22 2.65
CA TYR A 41 6.81 -3.99 3.44
C TYR A 41 7.26 -4.27 4.87
N PHE A 42 7.72 -3.22 5.54
CA PHE A 42 8.24 -3.26 6.90
C PHE A 42 7.46 -2.26 7.77
N ILE A 43 7.07 -2.71 8.96
CA ILE A 43 6.52 -1.83 10.00
C ILE A 43 7.65 -1.48 10.96
N MET A 44 7.99 -0.20 11.01
CA MET A 44 9.06 0.34 11.84
C MET A 44 8.62 0.48 13.30
N LYS A 45 9.58 0.72 14.20
CA LYS A 45 9.28 0.80 15.66
C LYS A 45 8.40 2.00 16.04
N ASP A 46 8.42 3.05 15.23
CA ASP A 46 7.58 4.24 15.35
C ASP A 46 6.18 4.04 14.73
N GLY A 47 5.92 2.90 14.08
CA GLY A 47 4.68 2.59 13.40
C GLY A 47 4.66 2.97 11.91
N SER A 48 5.74 3.53 11.38
CA SER A 48 5.85 3.86 9.96
C SER A 48 5.86 2.60 9.10
N VAL A 49 5.13 2.62 7.99
CA VAL A 49 5.09 1.54 7.00
C VAL A 49 6.01 1.92 5.84
N VAL A 50 6.91 1.03 5.44
CA VAL A 50 7.90 1.31 4.39
C VAL A 50 8.01 0.13 3.46
N LEU A 51 7.83 0.35 2.16
CA LEU A 51 8.06 -0.67 1.15
C LEU A 51 9.54 -1.01 1.01
N GLU A 52 9.86 -2.25 0.63
CA GLU A 52 11.25 -2.71 0.46
C GLU A 52 12.08 -1.80 -0.45
N GLN A 53 11.50 -1.37 -1.58
CA GLN A 53 12.16 -0.46 -2.52
C GLN A 53 12.49 0.92 -1.92
N ASN A 54 11.69 1.36 -0.94
CA ASN A 54 11.83 2.68 -0.32
C ASN A 54 12.62 2.64 0.98
N LEU A 55 13.10 1.46 1.39
CA LEU A 55 13.81 1.27 2.65
C LEU A 55 15.14 2.04 2.69
N ALA A 56 15.84 2.13 1.56
CA ALA A 56 17.08 2.90 1.46
C ALA A 56 16.82 4.40 1.68
N GLU A 57 15.80 4.94 1.03
CA GLU A 57 15.39 6.34 1.17
C GLU A 57 14.91 6.64 2.60
N TYR A 58 14.13 5.73 3.18
CA TYR A 58 13.71 5.81 4.58
C TYR A 58 14.91 5.86 5.54
N ALA A 59 15.90 5.00 5.34
CA ALA A 59 17.09 4.96 6.19
C ALA A 59 17.84 6.30 6.16
N VAL A 60 18.00 6.91 4.98
CA VAL A 60 18.70 8.19 4.83
C VAL A 60 17.88 9.35 5.43
N GLN A 61 16.58 9.42 5.14
CA GLN A 61 15.75 10.57 5.54
C GLN A 61 15.27 10.53 6.99
N HIS A 62 15.02 9.34 7.54
CA HIS A 62 14.35 9.18 8.84
C HIS A 62 15.25 8.55 9.91
N LEU A 63 16.34 7.88 9.51
CA LEU A 63 17.26 7.19 10.44
C LEU A 63 18.69 7.75 10.41
N ASP A 64 18.91 8.91 9.77
CA ASP A 64 20.22 9.56 9.61
C ASP A 64 21.31 8.64 9.01
N ALA A 65 20.89 7.67 8.18
CA ALA A 65 21.85 6.77 7.54
C ALA A 65 22.68 7.51 6.48
N LEU A 66 23.96 7.18 6.42
CA LEU A 66 24.84 7.66 5.37
C LEU A 66 25.00 6.57 4.31
N GLU A 67 24.39 6.79 3.15
CA GLU A 67 24.60 5.92 2.00
C GLU A 67 26.07 5.98 1.55
N LYS A 68 26.69 4.82 1.38
CA LYS A 68 28.08 4.67 0.94
C LYS A 68 28.15 3.56 -0.09
N GLN A 69 28.74 3.87 -1.24
CA GLN A 69 29.09 2.89 -2.25
C GLN A 69 30.56 2.49 -2.05
N ALA A 70 30.83 1.20 -1.87
CA ALA A 70 32.19 0.70 -1.88
C ALA A 70 32.72 0.72 -3.32
N GLU A 71 33.78 1.49 -3.58
CA GLU A 71 34.56 1.36 -4.81
C GLU A 71 35.45 0.11 -4.71
N ALA A 72 35.52 -0.65 -5.81
CA ALA A 72 36.36 -1.84 -5.95
C ALA A 72 37.74 -1.49 -6.52
#